data_AF-A0A358D7A4-F1
#
_entry.id   AF-A0A358D7A4-F1
#
_cell.length_a   1.000
_cell.length_b   1.000
_cell.length_c   1.000
_cell.angle_alpha   90.00
_cell.angle_beta   90.00
_cell.angle_gamma   90.00
#
_symmetry.space_group_name_H-M   'P 1'
#
loop_
_entity.id
_entity.type
_entity.pdbx_description
1 polymer ?
#
loop_
_entity_poly.entity_id
_entity_poly.type
_entity_poly.pdbx_seq_one_letter_code
_entity_poly.pdbx_strand_id
1 'polypeptide(L)' 'MTRILITNDDGIDADGLAPLARRFHRAGFDPVIAAPAAQSSGSSASIMATQSDGRIRVERRELAGAAGVPAHV' A
#
# COMPACT_ATOMS: atom_id res chain seq x y z
N MET A 1 8.37 -8.88 -17.41
CA MET A 1 7.20 -8.49 -16.61
C MET A 1 7.63 -7.30 -15.76
N THR A 2 6.90 -6.18 -15.81
CA THR A 2 7.33 -4.91 -15.19
C THR A 2 6.69 -4.74 -13.82
N ARG A 3 7.51 -4.53 -12.79
CA ARG A 3 7.04 -4.35 -11.40
C ARG A 3 6.67 -2.89 -11.12
N ILE A 4 5.56 -2.68 -10.43
CA ILE A 4 5.03 -1.35 -10.07
C ILE A 4 4.76 -1.30 -8.56
N LEU A 5 5.19 -0.21 -7.91
CA LEU A 5 4.79 0.11 -6.54
C LEU A 5 3.59 1.06 -6.56
N ILE A 6 2.54 0.73 -5.81
CA ILE A 6 1.34 1.53 -5.62
C ILE A 6 1.28 1.93 -4.14
N THR A 7 1.07 3.22 -3.88
CA THR A 7 1.03 3.79 -2.52
C THR A 7 0.04 4.97 -2.44
N ASN A 8 -0.33 5.37 -1.23
CA ASN A 8 -1.17 6.53 -0.91
C ASN A 8 -0.90 7.04 0.53
N ASP A 9 -1.56 8.12 0.93
CA ASP A 9 -1.53 8.73 2.27
C ASP A 9 -2.83 8.51 3.07
N ASP A 10 -3.93 8.17 2.41
CA ASP A 10 -5.21 7.81 3.05
C ASP A 10 -5.15 6.53 3.90
N GLY A 11 -4.22 5.64 3.56
CA GLY A 11 -3.99 4.36 4.25
C GLY A 11 -4.30 3.12 3.42
N ILE A 12 -3.89 1.97 3.96
CA ILE A 12 -3.95 0.65 3.32
C ILE A 12 -5.38 0.19 3.03
N ASP A 13 -6.34 0.65 3.83
CA ASP A 13 -7.76 0.32 3.70
C ASP A 13 -8.51 1.27 2.75
N ALA A 14 -7.82 2.18 2.06
CA ALA A 14 -8.46 3.09 1.12
C ALA A 14 -9.00 2.36 -0.11
N ASP A 15 -10.25 2.69 -0.46
CA ASP A 15 -11.01 2.04 -1.54
C ASP A 15 -10.34 2.14 -2.93
N GLY A 16 -9.44 3.12 -3.13
CA GLY A 16 -8.75 3.36 -4.40
C GLY A 16 -7.61 2.40 -4.72
N LEU A 17 -6.97 1.78 -3.73
CA LEU A 17 -5.77 0.96 -3.92
C LEU A 17 -6.06 -0.33 -4.70
N ALA A 18 -7.10 -1.06 -4.29
CA ALA A 18 -7.43 -2.35 -4.90
C ALA A 18 -7.88 -2.24 -6.37
N PRO A 19 -8.78 -1.31 -6.77
CA PRO A 19 -9.12 -1.08 -8.18
C PRO A 19 -7.92 -0.72 -9.05
N LEU A 20 -6.99 0.10 -8.53
CA LEU A 20 -5.81 0.53 -9.27
C LEU A 20 -4.85 -0.65 -9.52
N ALA A 21 -4.57 -1.44 -8.48
CA ALA A 21 -3.75 -2.63 -8.59
C ALA A 21 -4.35 -3.67 -9.55
N ARG A 22 -5.67 -3.91 -9.47
CA ARG A 22 -6.38 -4.76 -10.43
C ARG A 22 -6.20 -4.30 -11.86
N ARG A 23 -6.23 -2.98 -12.11
CA ARG A 23 -6.08 -2.43 -13.47
C ARG A 23 -4.69 -2.69 -14.03
N PHE A 24 -3.64 -2.47 -13.24
CA PHE A 24 -2.27 -2.75 -13.67
C PHE A 24 -2.00 -4.24 -13.85
N HIS A 25 -2.50 -5.08 -12.94
CA HIS A 25 -2.39 -6.52 -13.08
C HIS A 25 -3.00 -7.02 -14.41
N ARG A 26 -4.23 -6.58 -14.73
CA ARG A 26 -4.88 -6.91 -16.03
C ARG A 26 -4.14 -6.38 -17.26
N ALA A 27 -3.33 -5.34 -17.10
CA ALA A 27 -2.51 -4.78 -18.17
C ALA A 27 -1.14 -5.49 -18.31
N GLY A 28 -0.89 -6.57 -17.56
CA GLY A 28 0.34 -7.38 -17.66
C GLY A 28 1.50 -6.91 -16.77
N PHE A 29 1.22 -6.02 -15.82
CA PHE A 29 2.20 -5.58 -14.81
C PHE A 29 2.19 -6.48 -13.56
N ASP A 30 3.23 -6.35 -12.75
CA ASP A 30 3.39 -6.99 -11.43
C ASP A 30 3.27 -5.93 -10.31
N PRO A 31 2.04 -5.53 -9.92
CA PRO A 31 1.85 -4.52 -8.90
C PRO A 31 2.16 -5.04 -7.49
N VAL A 32 2.64 -4.14 -6.64
CA VAL A 32 2.81 -4.30 -5.18
C VAL A 32 2.24 -3.06 -4.52
N ILE A 33 1.48 -3.23 -3.43
CA ILE A 33 0.89 -2.14 -2.66
C ILE A 33 1.69 -1.93 -1.37
N ALA A 34 2.01 -0.69 -1.04
CA ALA A 34 2.53 -0.28 0.26
C ALA A 34 1.86 1.01 0.71
N ALA A 35 1.20 1.04 1.86
CA ALA A 35 0.43 2.20 2.34
C ALA A 35 0.33 2.22 3.87
N PRO A 36 0.16 3.38 4.53
CA PRO A 36 0.14 3.45 6.00
C PRO A 36 -1.08 2.75 6.62
N ALA A 37 -0.96 2.31 7.88
CA ALA A 37 -2.05 1.63 8.59
C ALA A 37 -3.30 2.48 8.85
N ALA A 38 -3.12 3.79 8.96
CA ALA A 38 -4.18 4.75 9.16
C ALA A 38 -3.84 6.05 8.44
N GLN A 39 -4.88 6.84 8.15
CA GLN A 39 -4.76 8.15 7.53
C GLN A 39 -3.77 9.04 8.31
N SER A 40 -2.75 9.57 7.64
CA SER A 40 -1.77 10.49 8.23
C SER A 40 -2.02 11.95 7.82
N SER A 41 -3.29 12.35 7.74
CA SER A 41 -3.73 13.71 7.37
C SER A 41 -3.40 14.72 8.48
N GLY A 42 -2.14 15.15 8.54
CA GLY A 42 -1.66 16.07 9.56
C GLY A 42 -0.15 16.25 9.59
N SER A 43 0.58 15.42 8.83
CA SER A 43 2.03 15.29 8.92
C SER A 43 2.79 15.85 7.71
N SER A 44 2.20 16.69 6.82
CA SER A 44 2.87 17.10 5.56
C SER A 44 3.53 15.89 4.84
N ALA A 45 4.72 16.04 4.23
CA ALA A 45 5.52 14.96 3.64
C ALA A 45 6.38 14.18 4.65
N SER A 46 6.10 14.27 5.96
CA SER A 46 6.91 13.58 6.96
C SER A 46 6.54 12.10 7.01
N ILE A 47 7.54 11.25 6.81
CA ILE A 47 7.43 9.81 6.99
C ILE A 47 7.27 9.56 8.51
N MET A 48 6.04 9.60 9.00
CA MET A 48 5.72 9.13 10.35
C MET A 48 5.72 7.60 10.33
N ALA A 49 6.92 7.03 10.35
CA ALA A 49 7.08 5.65 10.77
C ALA A 49 6.69 5.58 12.25
N THR A 50 5.69 4.77 12.59
CA THR A 50 5.41 4.41 13.97
C THR A 50 6.59 3.59 14.48
N GLN A 51 7.60 4.27 15.03
CA GLN A 51 8.81 3.65 15.51
C GLN A 51 8.46 2.80 16.73
N SER A 52 8.54 1.48 16.58
CA SER A 52 8.75 0.58 17.72
C SER A 52 10.21 0.16 17.65
N ASP A 53 10.99 0.50 18.67
CA ASP A 53 12.41 0.13 18.79
C ASP A 53 13.31 0.57 17.61
N GLY A 54 13.00 1.72 16.99
CA GLY A 54 13.80 2.29 15.88
C GLY A 54 13.63 1.57 14.53
N ARG A 55 12.60 0.73 14.37
CA ARG A 55 12.28 0.06 13.10
C ARG A 55 10.89 0.44 12.60
N ILE A 56 10.77 0.54 11.28
CA ILE A 56 9.48 0.61 10.60
C ILE A 56 8.87 -0.78 10.64
N ARG A 57 7.73 -0.94 11.31
CA ARG A 57 6.97 -2.19 11.28
C ARG A 57 6.27 -2.28 9.93
N VAL A 58 6.44 -3.41 9.27
CA VAL A 58 5.77 -3.71 8.00
C VAL A 58 5.03 -5.02 8.18
N GLU A 59 3.74 -5.03 7.89
CA GLU A 59 2.91 -6.22 7.95
C GLU A 59 2.31 -6.54 6.59
N ARG A 60 2.24 -7.83 6.24
CA ARG A 60 1.56 -8.26 5.02
C ARG A 60 0.05 -8.25 5.24
N ARG A 61 -0.69 -7.69 4.28
CA ARG A 61 -2.16 -7.66 4.28
C ARG A 61 -2.69 -8.28 2.99
N GLU A 62 -3.88 -8.85 3.08
CA GLU A 62 -4.69 -9.21 1.92
C GLU A 62 -5.74 -8.12 1.75
N LEU A 63 -5.81 -7.53 0.55
CA LEU A 63 -6.79 -6.48 0.25
C LEU A 63 -7.99 -7.05 -0.50
N ALA A 64 -9.19 -6.71 -0.01
CA ALA A 64 -10.43 -7.08 -0.64
C ALA A 64 -10.45 -6.59 -2.11
N GLY A 65 -10.60 -7.55 -3.04
CA GLY A 65 -10.59 -7.28 -4.46
C GLY A 65 -9.19 -7.10 -5.08
N ALA A 66 -8.09 -7.20 -4.36
CA ALA A 66 -6.74 -7.28 -4.98
C ALA A 66 -6.07 -8.63 -4.70
N ALA A 67 -6.86 -9.71 -4.72
CA ALA A 67 -6.36 -11.07 -4.47
C ALA A 67 -5.17 -11.40 -5.40
N GLY A 68 -4.08 -11.87 -4.80
CA GLY A 68 -2.84 -12.19 -5.51
C GLY A 68 -1.89 -10.99 -5.73
N VAL A 69 -2.28 -9.77 -5.34
CA VAL A 69 -1.39 -8.60 -5.30
C VAL A 69 -0.81 -8.47 -3.90
N PRO A 70 0.52 -8.52 -3.70
CA PRO A 70 1.12 -8.29 -2.40
C PRO A 70 0.79 -6.90 -1.87
N ALA A 71 0.28 -6.82 -0.64
CA ALA A 71 0.04 -5.56 0.05
C ALA A 71 0.76 -5.52 1.40
N HIS A 72 1.32 -4.36 1.70
CA HIS A 72 2.12 -4.09 2.88
C HIS A 72 1.60 -2.83 3.58
N VAL A 73 1.41 -2.94 4.90
CA VAL A 73 1.05 -1.83 5.78
C VAL A 73 2.22 -1.41 6.64
#